data_AF-A0A8D1K3W3-F1
#
_entry.id   AF-A0A8D1K3W3-F1
#
_cell.length_a   1.000
_cell.length_b   1.000
_cell.length_c   1.000
_cell.angle_alpha   90.00
_cell.angle_beta   90.00
_cell.angle_gamma   90.00
#
_symmetry.space_group_name_H-M   'P 1'
#
loop_
_entity.id
_entity.type
_entity.pdbx_description
1 polymer ?
#
loop_
_entity_poly.entity_id
_entity_poly.type
_entity_poly.pdbx_seq_one_letter_code
_entity_poly.pdbx_strand_id
1 'polypeptide(L)'
;MLLKTVLLLALVAQVLMLENGLLRKPPMGWLAWERFRCNIDCDEDPKNCISERLFMEMADRLAQDGWRDLGYVYLNIDDCWIGGRDAKGNLMPDPKRFPHGIAFLADYAHSLGLKLGIYEDLGSFTCMGYPGTTLDKVVQDAQTFAEWKVDMLKLDGCFSTHKERAEGYPKMAAALNATGRPIAFSCSWPAYEGGLPPRVNYSLLADICNLWRNYDDIQDSWWSVLSILDWFVAHQDILQPVAGPGHWNDPDMLLIGNFGLSFEQAQSQMALWTVLAAPLFMSTDLRTISAQNVDILQNTLMIKINQDPLGIQGRRVLKEKSFIDVFMRPLANEACALVFFSRRTDMPYRYHCSLGRLNFTGSRVYEVRALLPAGLRAALRPWLGLAHTASPKPWASGLRGRALFSARVF
;
A
#
# COMPACT_ATOMS: atom_id res chain seq x y z
N MET A 1 -2.02 -46.80 47.92
CA MET A 1 -2.84 -46.97 46.70
C MET A 1 -3.40 -45.59 46.38
N LEU A 2 -2.82 -44.88 45.42
CA LEU A 2 -3.41 -44.64 44.07
C LEU A 2 -4.89 -44.23 44.18
N LEU A 3 -5.39 -43.14 43.63
CA LEU A 3 -5.00 -42.27 42.54
C LEU A 3 -6.17 -41.27 42.42
N LYS A 4 -5.94 -40.04 41.93
CA LYS A 4 -6.77 -39.30 40.96
C LYS A 4 -6.68 -37.80 41.18
N THR A 5 -5.60 -37.22 40.66
CA THR A 5 -5.61 -35.83 40.23
C THR A 5 -5.94 -35.86 38.74
N VAL A 6 -7.15 -35.44 38.38
CA VAL A 6 -7.55 -35.27 36.98
C VAL A 6 -7.01 -33.93 36.52
N LEU A 7 -5.96 -33.95 35.69
CA LEU A 7 -5.48 -32.76 34.99
C LEU A 7 -6.42 -32.51 33.81
N LEU A 8 -7.24 -31.46 33.90
CA LEU A 8 -8.04 -30.97 32.79
C LEU A 8 -7.09 -30.23 31.83
N LEU A 9 -6.60 -30.91 30.80
CA LEU A 9 -5.94 -30.27 29.66
C LEU A 9 -7.03 -29.50 28.90
N ALA A 10 -7.17 -28.21 29.20
CA ALA A 10 -7.90 -27.29 28.34
C ALA A 10 -7.16 -27.23 27.01
N LEU A 11 -7.74 -27.85 25.98
CA LEU A 11 -7.34 -27.65 24.60
C LEU A 11 -7.75 -26.21 24.25
N VAL A 12 -6.87 -25.25 24.54
CA VAL A 12 -7.00 -23.90 24.00
C VAL A 12 -6.75 -24.07 22.51
N ALA A 13 -7.82 -24.11 21.71
CA ALA A 13 -7.70 -23.81 20.30
C ALA A 13 -7.08 -22.42 20.24
N GLN A 14 -5.78 -22.33 19.95
CA GLN A 14 -5.12 -21.07 19.68
C GLN A 14 -5.88 -20.47 18.50
N VAL A 15 -6.69 -19.45 18.78
CA VAL A 15 -7.26 -18.62 17.73
C VAL A 15 -6.05 -17.96 17.08
N LEU A 16 -5.66 -18.47 15.91
CA LEU A 16 -4.53 -18.01 15.11
C LEU A 16 -4.87 -16.65 14.51
N MET A 17 -4.93 -15.62 15.35
CA MET A 17 -5.00 -14.23 14.92
C MET A 17 -3.58 -13.74 14.60
N LEU A 18 -3.39 -13.12 13.43
CA LEU A 18 -2.16 -12.50 12.94
C LEU A 18 -1.90 -11.14 13.60
N GLU A 19 -2.27 -10.96 14.87
CA GLU A 19 -1.86 -9.80 15.67
C GLU A 19 -0.34 -9.90 15.94
N ASN A 20 0.44 -9.66 14.89
CA ASN A 20 1.87 -10.00 14.78
C ASN A 20 2.79 -8.82 15.12
N GLY A 21 2.23 -7.70 15.60
CA GLY A 21 2.97 -6.50 15.98
C GLY A 21 3.44 -5.63 14.81
N LEU A 22 3.22 -6.04 13.56
CA LEU A 22 3.69 -5.34 12.37
C LEU A 22 2.65 -4.34 11.85
N LEU A 23 3.12 -3.46 10.95
CA LEU A 23 2.32 -2.53 10.17
C LEU A 23 1.27 -1.74 10.98
N ARG A 24 1.66 -1.27 12.18
CA ARG A 24 0.86 -0.33 12.99
C ARG A 24 0.59 1.00 12.30
N LYS A 25 1.29 1.26 11.22
CA LYS A 25 1.06 2.32 10.24
C LYS A 25 1.09 1.68 8.84
N PRO A 26 0.48 2.30 7.82
CA PRO A 26 0.51 1.75 6.48
C PRO A 26 1.96 1.50 6.03
N PRO A 27 2.27 0.37 5.37
CA PRO A 27 3.63 0.10 4.93
C PRO A 27 4.07 1.11 3.87
N MET A 28 5.36 1.43 3.88
CA MET A 28 6.00 2.29 2.88
C MET A 28 7.20 1.56 2.31
N GLY A 29 7.35 1.59 0.99
CA GLY A 29 8.44 0.90 0.33
C GLY A 29 8.38 1.00 -1.19
N TRP A 30 8.96 0.01 -1.84
CA TRP A 30 9.04 -0.13 -3.28
C TRP A 30 8.66 -1.56 -3.68
N LEU A 31 7.90 -1.71 -4.76
CA LEU A 31 7.43 -2.98 -5.29
C LEU A 31 7.66 -3.03 -6.82
N ALA A 32 8.18 -4.13 -7.35
CA ALA A 32 8.67 -4.19 -8.73
C ALA A 32 7.57 -4.15 -9.82
N TRP A 33 6.36 -4.61 -9.50
CA TRP A 33 5.35 -5.01 -10.50
C TRP A 33 4.96 -3.94 -11.52
N GLU A 34 4.44 -2.79 -11.10
CA GLU A 34 3.84 -1.83 -12.04
C GLU A 34 4.85 -1.36 -13.10
N ARG A 35 6.08 -1.04 -12.67
CA ARG A 35 7.10 -0.49 -13.57
C ARG A 35 7.89 -1.55 -14.34
N PHE A 36 8.22 -2.68 -13.72
CA PHE A 36 9.14 -3.68 -14.28
C PHE A 36 8.45 -4.97 -14.74
N ARG A 37 7.23 -5.22 -14.25
CA ARG A 37 6.33 -6.30 -14.69
C ARG A 37 7.06 -7.65 -14.66
N CYS A 38 6.79 -8.51 -15.64
CA CYS A 38 7.43 -9.79 -15.83
C CYS A 38 8.56 -9.73 -16.88
N ASN A 39 9.35 -8.66 -16.91
CA ASN A 39 10.50 -8.60 -17.82
C ASN A 39 11.60 -9.57 -17.33
N ILE A 40 11.83 -10.66 -18.05
CA ILE A 40 12.86 -11.66 -17.72
C ILE A 40 14.02 -11.71 -18.72
N ASP A 41 13.99 -10.86 -19.75
CA ASP A 41 15.01 -10.82 -20.78
C ASP A 41 16.21 -10.00 -20.31
N CYS A 42 17.08 -10.64 -19.51
CA CYS A 42 18.30 -10.03 -19.03
C CYS A 42 19.42 -9.98 -20.08
N ASP A 43 19.28 -10.68 -21.20
CA ASP A 43 20.29 -10.66 -22.26
C ASP A 43 20.13 -9.38 -23.09
N GLU A 44 18.89 -9.02 -23.44
CA GLU A 44 18.59 -7.80 -24.19
C GLU A 44 18.33 -6.57 -23.29
N ASP A 45 17.76 -6.76 -22.09
CA ASP A 45 17.45 -5.67 -21.15
C ASP A 45 17.98 -5.92 -19.72
N PRO A 46 19.31 -6.07 -19.55
CA PRO A 46 19.96 -6.43 -18.29
C PRO A 46 19.76 -5.42 -17.15
N LYS A 47 19.30 -4.20 -17.46
CA LYS A 47 19.09 -3.13 -16.48
C LYS A 47 17.68 -3.14 -15.91
N ASN A 48 16.70 -3.70 -16.61
CA ASN A 48 15.29 -3.64 -16.18
C ASN A 48 14.65 -5.01 -16.02
N CYS A 49 15.32 -6.10 -16.41
CA CYS A 49 14.83 -7.42 -16.12
C CYS A 49 14.75 -7.69 -14.60
N ILE A 50 13.78 -8.49 -14.18
CA ILE A 50 13.59 -8.96 -12.82
C ILE A 50 14.77 -9.86 -12.45
N SER A 51 15.73 -9.30 -11.72
CA SER A 51 16.99 -9.93 -11.35
C SER A 51 17.48 -9.41 -10.00
N GLU A 52 18.36 -10.15 -9.32
CA GLU A 52 18.96 -9.70 -8.05
C GLU A 52 19.62 -8.33 -8.20
N ARG A 53 20.22 -8.05 -9.36
CA ARG A 53 20.85 -6.77 -9.68
C ARG A 53 19.86 -5.62 -9.60
N LEU A 54 18.66 -5.78 -10.18
CA LEU A 54 17.61 -4.76 -10.12
C LEU A 54 17.28 -4.42 -8.66
N PHE A 55 17.06 -5.45 -7.83
CA PHE A 55 16.70 -5.24 -6.42
C PHE A 55 17.86 -4.64 -5.61
N MET A 56 19.10 -5.05 -5.84
CA MET A 56 20.28 -4.44 -5.20
C MET A 56 20.42 -2.96 -5.58
N GLU A 57 20.27 -2.60 -6.86
CA GLU A 57 20.33 -1.20 -7.30
C GLU A 57 19.19 -0.37 -6.68
N MET A 58 17.97 -0.90 -6.58
CA MET A 58 16.87 -0.21 -5.89
C MET A 58 17.09 -0.09 -4.38
N ALA A 59 17.68 -1.11 -3.74
CA ALA A 59 18.07 -1.09 -2.34
C ALA A 59 19.10 0.03 -2.06
N ASP A 60 20.10 0.16 -2.94
CA ASP A 60 21.11 1.21 -2.85
C ASP A 60 20.47 2.59 -2.94
N ARG A 61 19.56 2.81 -3.91
CA ARG A 61 18.83 4.07 -4.05
C ARG A 61 17.97 4.35 -2.83
N LEU A 62 17.21 3.37 -2.33
CA LEU A 62 16.41 3.50 -1.12
C LEU A 62 17.26 3.93 0.09
N ALA A 63 18.47 3.39 0.23
CA ALA A 63 19.37 3.68 1.34
C ALA A 63 20.14 5.01 1.20
N GLN A 64 20.47 5.43 -0.02
CA GLN A 64 21.35 6.58 -0.28
C GLN A 64 20.59 7.89 -0.56
N ASP A 65 19.40 7.81 -1.15
CA ASP A 65 18.69 8.98 -1.69
C ASP A 65 17.58 9.50 -0.74
N GLY A 66 17.66 9.13 0.55
CA GLY A 66 16.78 9.62 1.62
C GLY A 66 15.45 8.87 1.79
N TRP A 67 15.13 7.89 0.95
CA TRP A 67 13.86 7.15 1.00
C TRP A 67 13.67 6.37 2.31
N ARG A 68 14.68 5.57 2.68
CA ARG A 68 14.68 4.79 3.93
C ARG A 68 14.51 5.70 5.14
N ASP A 69 15.22 6.81 5.17
CA ASP A 69 15.22 7.76 6.30
C ASP A 69 13.85 8.44 6.47
N LEU A 70 13.06 8.50 5.40
CA LEU A 70 11.67 8.96 5.40
C LEU A 70 10.64 7.86 5.66
N GLY A 71 11.07 6.61 5.76
CA GLY A 71 10.24 5.46 6.12
C GLY A 71 9.96 4.46 5.01
N TYR A 72 10.43 4.69 3.77
CA TYR A 72 10.31 3.70 2.69
C TYR A 72 11.33 2.57 2.90
N VAL A 73 10.94 1.56 3.66
CA VAL A 73 11.87 0.51 4.14
C VAL A 73 11.66 -0.84 3.49
N TYR A 74 10.51 -1.10 2.86
CA TYR A 74 10.23 -2.37 2.19
C TYR A 74 10.74 -2.36 0.75
N LEU A 75 11.48 -3.39 0.37
CA LEU A 75 11.92 -3.69 -0.99
C LEU A 75 11.26 -5.02 -1.40
N ASN A 76 10.21 -4.95 -2.20
CA ASN A 76 9.34 -6.09 -2.47
C ASN A 76 9.56 -6.66 -3.88
N ILE A 77 9.93 -7.93 -3.92
CA ILE A 77 9.89 -8.76 -5.13
C ILE A 77 8.42 -9.07 -5.44
N ASP A 78 8.03 -8.97 -6.72
CA ASP A 78 6.71 -9.41 -7.20
C ASP A 78 6.84 -10.70 -8.04
N ASP A 79 5.87 -11.02 -8.90
CA ASP A 79 5.90 -12.24 -9.73
C ASP A 79 7.18 -12.37 -10.60
N CYS A 80 7.39 -13.56 -11.16
CA CYS A 80 8.45 -13.89 -12.11
C CYS A 80 9.87 -14.03 -11.53
N TRP A 81 10.02 -14.17 -10.21
CA TRP A 81 11.32 -14.43 -9.57
C TRP A 81 11.72 -15.92 -9.53
N ILE A 82 10.72 -16.81 -9.60
CA ILE A 82 10.89 -18.26 -9.37
C ILE A 82 11.56 -18.94 -10.57
N GLY A 83 12.52 -19.82 -10.31
CA GLY A 83 13.12 -20.69 -11.32
C GLY A 83 12.47 -22.08 -11.36
N GLY A 84 11.99 -22.56 -10.22
CA GLY A 84 11.35 -23.86 -10.09
C GLY A 84 11.21 -24.30 -8.63
N ARG A 85 10.95 -25.60 -8.45
CA ARG A 85 11.06 -26.27 -7.15
C ARG A 85 12.17 -27.31 -7.20
N ASP A 86 12.93 -27.45 -6.12
CA ASP A 86 13.98 -28.47 -6.01
C ASP A 86 13.38 -29.88 -5.86
N ALA A 87 14.23 -30.90 -5.77
CA ALA A 87 13.78 -32.30 -5.60
C ALA A 87 13.01 -32.56 -4.29
N LYS A 88 13.12 -31.67 -3.29
CA LYS A 88 12.37 -31.71 -2.03
C LYS A 88 11.10 -30.86 -2.10
N GLY A 89 10.86 -30.17 -3.21
CA GLY A 89 9.72 -29.29 -3.43
C GLY A 89 9.89 -27.86 -2.90
N ASN A 90 11.09 -27.47 -2.43
CA ASN A 90 11.34 -26.11 -1.98
C ASN A 90 11.43 -25.17 -3.18
N LEU A 91 10.88 -23.96 -3.06
CA LEU A 91 11.03 -22.92 -4.07
C LEU A 91 12.50 -22.57 -4.29
N MET A 92 12.88 -22.36 -5.55
CA MET A 92 14.18 -21.84 -5.95
C MET A 92 13.98 -20.61 -6.82
N PRO A 93 14.72 -19.51 -6.60
CA PRO A 93 14.72 -18.40 -7.54
C PRO A 93 15.36 -18.83 -8.86
N ASP A 94 15.13 -18.07 -9.92
CA ASP A 94 15.78 -18.30 -11.21
C ASP A 94 17.31 -18.20 -11.06
N PRO A 95 18.07 -19.27 -11.32
CA PRO A 95 19.50 -19.31 -11.02
C PRO A 95 20.34 -18.41 -11.94
N LYS A 96 19.81 -17.97 -13.09
CA LYS A 96 20.50 -17.01 -13.97
C LYS A 96 20.28 -15.59 -13.50
N ARG A 97 19.08 -15.27 -13.02
CA ARG A 97 18.69 -13.90 -12.65
C ARG A 97 18.95 -13.59 -11.17
N PHE A 98 19.01 -14.62 -10.32
CA PHE A 98 19.33 -14.54 -8.90
C PHE A 98 20.42 -15.56 -8.53
N PRO A 99 21.62 -15.48 -9.14
CA PRO A 99 22.70 -16.44 -8.93
C PRO A 99 23.16 -16.59 -7.47
N HIS A 100 22.97 -15.57 -6.62
CA HIS A 100 23.33 -15.65 -5.20
C HIS A 100 22.17 -16.11 -4.30
N GLY A 101 20.95 -16.21 -4.85
CA GLY A 101 19.76 -16.65 -4.14
C GLY A 101 19.09 -15.58 -3.26
N ILE A 102 17.87 -15.87 -2.79
CA ILE A 102 17.04 -14.91 -2.05
C ILE A 102 17.60 -14.59 -0.66
N ALA A 103 18.15 -15.58 0.06
CA ALA A 103 18.74 -15.35 1.38
C ALA A 103 19.89 -14.32 1.33
N PHE A 104 20.72 -14.36 0.28
CA PHE A 104 21.75 -13.35 0.03
C PHE A 104 21.15 -11.96 -0.18
N LEU A 105 20.10 -11.86 -1.01
CA LEU A 105 19.42 -10.59 -1.26
C LEU A 105 18.75 -10.03 0.01
N ALA A 106 18.21 -10.89 0.87
CA ALA A 106 17.66 -10.50 2.17
C ALA A 106 18.76 -9.95 3.07
N ASP A 107 19.89 -10.65 3.21
CA ASP A 107 21.04 -10.17 3.97
C ASP A 107 21.57 -8.83 3.41
N TYR A 108 21.58 -8.65 2.08
CA TYR A 108 21.95 -7.38 1.45
C TYR A 108 20.98 -6.24 1.83
N ALA A 109 19.68 -6.45 1.68
CA ALA A 109 18.67 -5.47 2.06
C ALA A 109 18.74 -5.12 3.56
N HIS A 110 18.92 -6.12 4.42
CA HIS A 110 19.06 -5.93 5.88
C HIS A 110 20.31 -5.13 6.23
N SER A 111 21.43 -5.34 5.52
CA SER A 111 22.67 -4.58 5.73
C SER A 111 22.49 -3.08 5.48
N LEU A 112 21.51 -2.71 4.66
CA LEU A 112 21.15 -1.33 4.34
C LEU A 112 20.03 -0.77 5.25
N GLY A 113 19.58 -1.55 6.24
CA GLY A 113 18.46 -1.17 7.12
C GLY A 113 17.10 -1.23 6.44
N LEU A 114 16.98 -1.99 5.34
CA LEU A 114 15.73 -2.24 4.62
C LEU A 114 15.14 -3.60 5.03
N LYS A 115 13.95 -3.88 4.50
CA LYS A 115 13.18 -5.11 4.69
C LYS A 115 12.91 -5.73 3.32
N LEU A 116 13.10 -7.04 3.19
CA LEU A 116 12.83 -7.74 1.93
C LEU A 116 11.41 -8.30 1.92
N GLY A 117 10.60 -7.90 0.96
CA GLY A 117 9.35 -8.57 0.64
C GLY A 117 9.50 -9.55 -0.52
N ILE A 118 8.68 -10.60 -0.52
CA ILE A 118 8.58 -11.57 -1.60
C ILE A 118 7.13 -11.75 -2.04
N TYR A 119 6.96 -12.37 -3.20
CA TYR A 119 5.68 -12.69 -3.79
C TYR A 119 5.49 -14.18 -3.90
N GLU A 120 4.24 -14.61 -3.75
CA GLU A 120 3.78 -15.93 -4.09
C GLU A 120 2.29 -15.91 -4.48
N ASP A 121 1.75 -17.00 -4.99
CA ASP A 121 0.34 -17.14 -5.37
C ASP A 121 -0.30 -18.34 -4.67
N LEU A 122 -1.48 -18.13 -4.07
CA LEU A 122 -2.30 -19.22 -3.58
C LEU A 122 -3.09 -19.85 -4.74
N GLY A 123 -2.46 -20.80 -5.42
CA GLY A 123 -3.00 -21.45 -6.61
C GLY A 123 -2.02 -22.46 -7.20
N SER A 124 -2.40 -23.04 -8.34
CA SER A 124 -1.53 -23.99 -9.05
C SER A 124 -0.31 -23.31 -9.69
N PHE A 125 -0.47 -22.05 -10.09
CA PHE A 125 0.56 -21.22 -10.69
C PHE A 125 0.40 -19.78 -10.21
N THR A 126 1.47 -19.00 -10.30
CA THR A 126 1.36 -17.53 -10.23
C THR A 126 0.60 -16.98 -11.42
N CYS A 127 0.16 -15.73 -11.36
CA CYS A 127 -0.56 -15.10 -12.46
C CYS A 127 0.21 -15.14 -13.80
N MET A 128 1.55 -15.10 -13.77
CA MET A 128 2.41 -15.24 -14.95
C MET A 128 2.86 -16.68 -15.26
N GLY A 129 2.31 -17.68 -14.57
CA GLY A 129 2.53 -19.09 -14.88
C GLY A 129 3.73 -19.74 -14.18
N TYR A 130 4.32 -19.09 -13.18
CA TYR A 130 5.39 -19.69 -12.36
C TYR A 130 4.82 -20.68 -11.33
N PRO A 131 5.64 -21.57 -10.73
CA PRO A 131 5.15 -22.51 -9.73
C PRO A 131 4.40 -21.81 -8.59
N GLY A 132 3.11 -22.13 -8.42
CA GLY A 132 2.29 -21.56 -7.35
C GLY A 132 2.42 -22.31 -6.02
N THR A 133 1.83 -21.73 -4.98
CA THR A 133 1.66 -22.35 -3.66
C THR A 133 0.29 -22.98 -3.54
N THR A 134 0.22 -24.26 -3.88
CA THR A 134 -0.96 -25.08 -3.61
C THR A 134 -1.13 -25.34 -2.11
N LEU A 135 -2.31 -25.81 -1.70
CA LEU A 135 -2.63 -26.05 -0.28
C LEU A 135 -1.62 -26.98 0.41
N ASP A 136 -1.04 -27.96 -0.28
CA ASP A 136 -0.03 -28.87 0.26
C ASP A 136 1.36 -28.21 0.43
N LYS A 137 1.61 -27.08 -0.24
CA LYS A 137 2.88 -26.34 -0.19
C LYS A 137 2.91 -25.17 0.79
N VAL A 138 1.74 -24.66 1.20
CA VAL A 138 1.62 -23.51 2.12
C VAL A 138 2.59 -23.55 3.31
N VAL A 139 2.69 -24.67 4.01
CA VAL A 139 3.57 -24.78 5.19
C VAL A 139 5.05 -24.80 4.80
N GLN A 140 5.39 -25.52 3.74
CA GLN A 140 6.77 -25.62 3.23
C GLN A 140 7.28 -24.26 2.73
N ASP A 141 6.45 -23.53 2.00
CA ASP A 141 6.84 -22.24 1.42
C ASP A 141 6.92 -21.16 2.51
N ALA A 142 5.99 -21.15 3.48
CA ALA A 142 6.11 -20.28 4.66
C ALA A 142 7.43 -20.49 5.42
N GLN A 143 7.83 -21.76 5.62
CA GLN A 143 9.12 -22.09 6.24
C GLN A 143 10.30 -21.60 5.39
N THR A 144 10.26 -21.84 4.08
CA THR A 144 11.28 -21.38 3.12
C THR A 144 11.49 -19.86 3.21
N PHE A 145 10.40 -19.08 3.22
CA PHE A 145 10.48 -17.62 3.33
C PHE A 145 11.06 -17.16 4.67
N ALA A 146 10.68 -17.83 5.78
CA ALA A 146 11.23 -17.52 7.09
C ALA A 146 12.72 -17.86 7.20
N GLU A 147 13.16 -18.99 6.63
CA GLU A 147 14.56 -19.41 6.54
C GLU A 147 15.41 -18.42 5.73
N TRP A 148 14.86 -17.89 4.63
CA TRP A 148 15.49 -16.83 3.84
C TRP A 148 15.42 -15.44 4.49
N LYS A 149 14.84 -15.33 5.68
CA LYS A 149 14.67 -14.08 6.43
C LYS A 149 13.85 -13.02 5.68
N VAL A 150 12.83 -13.43 4.92
CA VAL A 150 11.87 -12.51 4.29
C VAL A 150 11.06 -11.76 5.37
N ASP A 151 10.73 -10.50 5.13
CA ASP A 151 10.01 -9.61 6.06
C ASP A 151 8.55 -9.34 5.66
N MET A 152 8.19 -9.61 4.41
CA MET A 152 6.84 -9.42 3.90
C MET A 152 6.52 -10.45 2.82
N LEU A 153 5.29 -10.97 2.82
CA LEU A 153 4.76 -11.82 1.75
C LEU A 153 3.53 -11.16 1.14
N LYS A 154 3.54 -10.95 -0.18
CA LYS A 154 2.32 -10.78 -0.98
C LYS A 154 1.87 -12.17 -1.44
N LEU A 155 0.64 -12.57 -1.12
CA LEU A 155 0.04 -13.82 -1.60
C LEU A 155 -1.13 -13.51 -2.52
N ASP A 156 -0.92 -13.78 -3.80
CA ASP A 156 -1.89 -13.63 -4.86
C ASP A 156 -2.90 -14.78 -4.91
N GLY A 157 -3.80 -14.78 -5.89
CA GLY A 157 -4.88 -15.77 -5.95
C GLY A 157 -5.28 -16.21 -7.36
N CYS A 158 -4.38 -16.12 -8.34
CA CYS A 158 -4.62 -16.69 -9.67
C CYS A 158 -4.70 -18.23 -9.60
N PHE A 159 -5.24 -18.86 -10.64
CA PHE A 159 -5.28 -20.33 -10.77
C PHE A 159 -5.78 -21.10 -9.53
N SER A 160 -6.73 -20.53 -8.80
CA SER A 160 -7.37 -21.13 -7.63
C SER A 160 -8.89 -20.95 -7.64
N THR A 161 -9.55 -21.83 -6.91
CA THR A 161 -10.98 -21.79 -6.66
C THR A 161 -11.30 -20.95 -5.42
N HIS A 162 -12.56 -20.52 -5.30
CA HIS A 162 -13.06 -19.87 -4.08
C HIS A 162 -12.79 -20.72 -2.83
N LYS A 163 -12.93 -22.05 -2.93
CA LYS A 163 -12.72 -22.95 -1.78
C LYS A 163 -11.25 -22.99 -1.37
N GLU A 164 -10.34 -23.08 -2.33
CA GLU A 164 -8.89 -23.06 -2.05
C GLU A 164 -8.46 -21.76 -1.41
N ARG A 165 -8.97 -20.60 -1.87
CA ARG A 165 -8.68 -19.31 -1.22
C ARG A 165 -9.21 -19.25 0.21
N ALA A 166 -10.44 -19.70 0.43
CA ALA A 166 -11.06 -19.73 1.75
C ALA A 166 -10.30 -20.61 2.76
N GLU A 167 -9.62 -21.67 2.31
CA GLU A 167 -8.77 -22.50 3.16
C GLU A 167 -7.33 -21.95 3.25
N GLY A 168 -6.76 -21.54 2.12
CA GLY A 168 -5.34 -21.31 1.98
C GLY A 168 -4.85 -19.98 2.54
N TYR A 169 -5.63 -18.90 2.48
CA TYR A 169 -5.22 -17.62 3.11
C TYR A 169 -5.11 -17.75 4.64
N PRO A 170 -6.12 -18.30 5.36
CA PRO A 170 -5.97 -18.61 6.79
C PRO A 170 -4.82 -19.59 7.07
N LYS A 171 -4.65 -20.61 6.22
CA LYS A 171 -3.57 -21.59 6.36
C LYS A 171 -2.18 -20.95 6.23
N MET A 172 -2.00 -20.00 5.30
CA MET A 172 -0.75 -19.26 5.14
C MET A 172 -0.49 -18.35 6.33
N ALA A 173 -1.49 -17.59 6.80
CA ALA A 173 -1.34 -16.75 7.99
C ALA A 173 -0.90 -17.58 9.21
N ALA A 174 -1.52 -18.75 9.42
CA ALA A 174 -1.14 -19.69 10.48
C ALA A 174 0.28 -20.26 10.28
N ALA A 175 0.64 -20.63 9.04
CA ALA A 175 1.95 -21.16 8.73
C ALA A 175 3.07 -20.14 8.95
N LEU A 176 2.87 -18.89 8.50
CA LEU A 176 3.80 -17.78 8.74
C LEU A 176 3.99 -17.53 10.24
N ASN A 177 2.89 -17.47 11.02
CA ASN A 177 2.96 -17.32 12.47
C ASN A 177 3.74 -18.47 13.15
N ALA A 178 3.52 -19.71 12.70
CA ALA A 178 4.20 -20.89 13.24
C ALA A 178 5.72 -20.92 12.98
N THR A 179 6.23 -20.14 12.01
CA THR A 179 7.68 -20.01 11.81
C THR A 179 8.38 -19.25 12.93
N GLY A 180 7.65 -18.46 13.72
CA GLY A 180 8.21 -17.57 14.74
C GLY A 180 8.88 -16.30 14.20
N ARG A 181 8.99 -16.14 12.87
CA ARG A 181 9.48 -14.90 12.25
C ARG A 181 8.29 -13.96 11.98
N PRO A 182 8.35 -12.69 12.43
CA PRO A 182 7.36 -11.70 12.01
C PRO A 182 7.48 -11.40 10.51
N ILE A 183 6.49 -11.83 9.73
CA ILE A 183 6.39 -11.56 8.29
C ILE A 183 5.08 -10.79 8.06
N ALA A 184 5.18 -9.59 7.47
CA ALA A 184 3.99 -8.82 7.11
C ALA A 184 3.24 -9.54 5.99
N PHE A 185 1.91 -9.71 6.12
CA PHE A 185 1.15 -10.50 5.17
C PHE A 185 0.16 -9.65 4.36
N SER A 186 0.40 -9.56 3.06
CA SER A 186 -0.43 -8.85 2.08
C SER A 186 -1.27 -9.85 1.29
N CYS A 187 -2.59 -9.74 1.39
CA CYS A 187 -3.52 -10.72 0.85
C CYS A 187 -4.28 -10.17 -0.36
N SER A 188 -4.15 -10.78 -1.54
CA SER A 188 -4.98 -10.41 -2.68
C SER A 188 -6.41 -10.97 -2.63
N TRP A 189 -6.74 -11.78 -1.62
CA TRP A 189 -8.00 -12.53 -1.53
C TRP A 189 -9.26 -11.74 -1.90
N PRO A 190 -9.54 -10.56 -1.32
CA PRO A 190 -10.79 -9.87 -1.61
C PRO A 190 -10.92 -9.44 -3.08
N ALA A 191 -9.84 -9.10 -3.78
CA ALA A 191 -9.91 -8.76 -5.21
C ALA A 191 -10.48 -9.92 -6.06
N TYR A 192 -10.09 -11.17 -5.75
CA TYR A 192 -10.59 -12.37 -6.43
C TYR A 192 -12.02 -12.78 -6.02
N GLU A 193 -12.60 -12.11 -5.02
CA GLU A 193 -13.97 -12.31 -4.56
C GLU A 193 -14.90 -11.12 -4.87
N GLY A 194 -14.40 -10.11 -5.58
CA GLY A 194 -15.14 -8.90 -5.96
C GLY A 194 -15.13 -7.79 -4.91
N GLY A 195 -14.32 -7.92 -3.85
CA GLY A 195 -14.03 -6.87 -2.89
C GLY A 195 -15.13 -6.53 -1.88
N LEU A 196 -16.27 -7.23 -1.90
CA LEU A 196 -17.45 -6.84 -1.12
C LEU A 196 -18.12 -8.01 -0.37
N PRO A 197 -18.76 -7.72 0.77
CA PRO A 197 -19.71 -8.65 1.40
C PRO A 197 -20.86 -9.02 0.44
N PRO A 198 -21.44 -10.23 0.55
CA PRO A 198 -21.14 -11.25 1.55
C PRO A 198 -19.97 -12.18 1.19
N ARG A 199 -19.40 -12.07 -0.02
CA ARG A 199 -18.29 -12.94 -0.46
C ARG A 199 -16.99 -12.65 0.27
N VAL A 200 -16.77 -11.39 0.63
CA VAL A 200 -15.63 -10.94 1.43
C VAL A 200 -16.05 -10.73 2.88
N ASN A 201 -15.33 -11.36 3.80
CA ASN A 201 -15.44 -11.12 5.24
C ASN A 201 -14.23 -10.31 5.73
N TYR A 202 -14.40 -8.99 5.85
CA TYR A 202 -13.32 -8.11 6.30
C TYR A 202 -12.92 -8.29 7.76
N SER A 203 -13.80 -8.80 8.64
CA SER A 203 -13.41 -9.14 10.01
C SER A 203 -12.38 -10.29 10.01
N LEU A 204 -12.61 -11.32 9.19
CA LEU A 204 -11.64 -12.39 9.02
C LEU A 204 -10.32 -11.88 8.42
N LEU A 205 -10.39 -11.03 7.38
CA LEU A 205 -9.19 -10.45 6.77
C LEU A 205 -8.38 -9.63 7.77
N ALA A 206 -9.02 -8.82 8.62
CA ALA A 206 -8.35 -8.06 9.68
C ALA A 206 -7.63 -8.98 10.69
N ASP A 207 -8.19 -10.15 10.97
CA ASP A 207 -7.58 -11.14 11.87
C ASP A 207 -6.41 -11.90 11.25
N ILE A 208 -6.33 -12.02 9.92
CA ILE A 208 -5.35 -12.91 9.27
C ILE A 208 -4.39 -12.21 8.30
N CYS A 209 -4.57 -10.93 7.98
CA CYS A 209 -3.79 -10.20 6.98
C CYS A 209 -3.41 -8.81 7.52
N ASN A 210 -2.20 -8.35 7.22
CA ASN A 210 -1.81 -6.98 7.58
C ASN A 210 -2.28 -5.93 6.57
N LEU A 211 -2.51 -6.33 5.33
CA LEU A 211 -3.17 -5.52 4.32
C LEU A 211 -3.81 -6.43 3.27
N TRP A 212 -4.74 -5.88 2.50
CA TRP A 212 -5.39 -6.63 1.43
C TRP A 212 -5.71 -5.78 0.22
N ARG A 213 -5.43 -6.33 -0.98
CA ARG A 213 -5.82 -5.73 -2.25
C ARG A 213 -7.31 -5.94 -2.47
N ASN A 214 -8.09 -4.86 -2.40
CA ASN A 214 -9.54 -4.93 -2.47
C ASN A 214 -10.08 -5.08 -3.91
N TYR A 215 -9.35 -4.53 -4.88
CA TYR A 215 -9.89 -4.21 -6.20
C TYR A 215 -8.84 -4.41 -7.30
N ASP A 216 -9.22 -4.09 -8.54
CA ASP A 216 -8.44 -4.27 -9.77
C ASP A 216 -7.00 -3.72 -9.68
N ASP A 217 -6.09 -4.33 -10.44
CA ASP A 217 -4.71 -3.87 -10.57
C ASP A 217 -4.61 -2.47 -11.17
N ILE A 218 -3.81 -1.63 -10.54
CA ILE A 218 -3.48 -0.31 -11.06
C ILE A 218 -2.62 -0.44 -12.33
N GLN A 219 -2.93 0.40 -13.31
CA GLN A 219 -2.16 0.54 -14.54
C GLN A 219 -1.70 1.99 -14.67
N ASP A 220 -0.57 2.23 -15.33
CA ASP A 220 0.01 3.56 -15.55
C ASP A 220 -0.88 4.49 -16.41
N SER A 221 -1.98 4.94 -15.83
CA SER A 221 -2.97 5.81 -16.46
C SER A 221 -3.80 6.52 -15.39
N TRP A 222 -4.18 7.76 -15.68
CA TRP A 222 -5.11 8.49 -14.82
C TRP A 222 -6.49 7.84 -14.73
N TRP A 223 -6.91 7.14 -15.79
CA TRP A 223 -8.18 6.42 -15.78
C TRP A 223 -8.20 5.31 -14.72
N SER A 224 -7.11 4.54 -14.60
CA SER A 224 -6.99 3.49 -13.58
C SER A 224 -7.04 4.07 -12.16
N VAL A 225 -6.31 5.16 -11.91
CA VAL A 225 -6.37 5.90 -10.63
C VAL A 225 -7.80 6.32 -10.29
N LEU A 226 -8.53 6.89 -11.25
CA LEU A 226 -9.92 7.31 -11.04
C LEU A 226 -10.86 6.12 -10.82
N SER A 227 -10.68 5.02 -11.55
CA SER A 227 -11.48 3.80 -11.40
C SER A 227 -11.37 3.24 -9.98
N ILE A 228 -10.14 3.10 -9.48
CA ILE A 228 -9.87 2.65 -8.11
C ILE A 228 -10.47 3.61 -7.10
N LEU A 229 -10.22 4.92 -7.25
CA LEU A 229 -10.78 5.93 -6.35
C LEU A 229 -12.31 5.87 -6.31
N ASP A 230 -12.96 5.78 -7.47
CA ASP A 230 -14.41 5.75 -7.57
C ASP A 230 -14.99 4.49 -6.91
N TRP A 231 -14.34 3.34 -7.09
CA TRP A 231 -14.75 2.09 -6.44
C TRP A 231 -14.60 2.16 -4.92
N PHE A 232 -13.46 2.64 -4.42
CA PHE A 232 -13.24 2.81 -2.98
C PHE A 232 -14.24 3.78 -2.36
N VAL A 233 -14.56 4.87 -3.05
CA VAL A 233 -15.52 5.87 -2.58
C VAL A 233 -16.96 5.37 -2.68
N ALA A 234 -17.31 4.56 -3.69
CA ALA A 234 -18.63 3.95 -3.78
C ALA A 234 -18.91 2.98 -2.62
N HIS A 235 -17.87 2.35 -2.07
CA HIS A 235 -17.96 1.34 -1.02
C HIS A 235 -17.38 1.80 0.33
N GLN A 236 -17.13 3.10 0.51
CA GLN A 236 -16.43 3.62 1.69
C GLN A 236 -17.17 3.33 3.02
N ASP A 237 -18.49 3.13 3.02
CA ASP A 237 -19.25 2.74 4.22
C ASP A 237 -18.86 1.34 4.73
N ILE A 238 -18.38 0.47 3.84
CA ILE A 238 -17.91 -0.87 4.14
C ILE A 238 -16.40 -0.85 4.41
N LEU A 239 -15.64 -0.16 3.56
CA LEU A 239 -14.18 -0.24 3.57
C LEU A 239 -13.51 0.62 4.63
N GLN A 240 -14.04 1.82 4.90
CA GLN A 240 -13.35 2.74 5.81
C GLN A 240 -13.30 2.23 7.27
N PRO A 241 -14.35 1.60 7.83
CA PRO A 241 -14.30 1.11 9.21
C PRO A 241 -13.36 -0.08 9.45
N VAL A 242 -12.94 -0.80 8.40
CA VAL A 242 -12.15 -2.03 8.52
C VAL A 242 -10.64 -1.80 8.46
N ALA A 243 -10.20 -0.59 8.09
CA ALA A 243 -8.79 -0.21 8.11
C ALA A 243 -8.36 0.34 9.47
N GLY A 244 -7.17 -0.05 9.94
CA GLY A 244 -6.60 0.41 11.19
C GLY A 244 -5.19 -0.15 11.46
N PRO A 245 -4.58 0.22 12.60
CA PRO A 245 -3.23 -0.22 12.96
C PRO A 245 -3.04 -1.74 12.94
N GLY A 246 -2.33 -2.22 11.91
CA GLY A 246 -2.02 -3.63 11.70
C GLY A 246 -2.83 -4.31 10.60
N HIS A 247 -3.84 -3.64 10.02
CA HIS A 247 -4.74 -4.20 9.00
C HIS A 247 -5.28 -3.09 8.05
N TRP A 248 -4.80 -3.04 6.80
CA TRP A 248 -5.08 -1.91 5.87
C TRP A 248 -5.78 -2.34 4.59
N ASN A 249 -6.66 -1.48 4.07
CA ASN A 249 -7.08 -1.58 2.67
C ASN A 249 -5.92 -1.16 1.76
N ASP A 250 -5.74 -1.88 0.65
CA ASP A 250 -4.70 -1.62 -0.34
C ASP A 250 -5.33 -1.26 -1.70
N PRO A 251 -5.33 0.04 -2.09
CA PRO A 251 -5.75 0.51 -3.41
C PRO A 251 -4.65 0.37 -4.48
N ASP A 252 -3.64 -0.46 -4.24
CA ASP A 252 -2.50 -0.74 -5.11
C ASP A 252 -1.45 0.38 -5.18
N MET A 253 -0.38 0.13 -5.94
CA MET A 253 0.86 0.91 -5.97
C MET A 253 0.72 2.38 -6.40
N LEU A 254 1.72 3.18 -6.03
CA LEU A 254 1.91 4.55 -6.53
C LEU A 254 2.57 4.54 -7.92
N LEU A 255 2.01 5.30 -8.86
CA LEU A 255 2.49 5.47 -10.26
C LEU A 255 3.44 6.66 -10.43
N ILE A 256 3.70 7.40 -9.35
CA ILE A 256 4.47 8.64 -9.36
C ILE A 256 5.92 8.31 -9.75
N GLY A 257 6.40 8.94 -10.82
CA GLY A 257 7.71 8.63 -11.40
C GLY A 257 7.65 7.91 -12.74
N ASN A 258 6.49 7.37 -13.12
CA ASN A 258 6.29 6.64 -14.38
C ASN A 258 5.81 7.59 -15.50
N PHE A 259 5.00 7.09 -16.44
CA PHE A 259 4.77 7.72 -17.73
C PHE A 259 3.34 8.27 -17.91
N GLY A 260 2.35 7.65 -17.27
CA GLY A 260 0.92 7.88 -17.51
C GLY A 260 0.29 8.98 -16.68
N LEU A 261 0.98 9.48 -15.64
CA LEU A 261 0.49 10.58 -14.81
C LEU A 261 1.21 11.90 -15.12
N SER A 262 0.45 12.95 -15.38
CA SER A 262 0.96 14.32 -15.32
C SER A 262 1.33 14.70 -13.88
N PHE A 263 2.10 15.78 -13.71
CA PHE A 263 2.50 16.27 -12.39
C PHE A 263 1.32 16.58 -11.45
N GLU A 264 0.20 17.10 -11.97
CA GLU A 264 -1.02 17.34 -11.16
C GLU A 264 -1.67 16.04 -10.70
N GLN A 265 -1.68 15.03 -11.57
CA GLN A 265 -2.25 13.71 -11.29
C GLN A 265 -1.38 12.92 -10.31
N ALA A 266 -0.05 13.01 -10.45
CA ALA A 266 0.90 12.43 -9.50
C ALA A 266 0.70 13.01 -8.07
N GLN A 267 0.56 14.33 -7.95
CA GLN A 267 0.22 14.97 -6.68
C GLN A 267 -1.14 14.54 -6.14
N SER A 268 -2.12 14.38 -7.02
CA SER A 268 -3.46 13.93 -6.65
C SER A 268 -3.42 12.50 -6.12
N GLN A 269 -2.70 11.58 -6.77
CA GLN A 269 -2.54 10.20 -6.30
C GLN A 269 -1.91 10.19 -4.90
N MET A 270 -0.79 10.88 -4.69
CA MET A 270 -0.15 10.93 -3.37
C MET A 270 -1.10 11.44 -2.27
N ALA A 271 -1.83 12.53 -2.54
CA ALA A 271 -2.76 13.11 -1.58
C ALA A 271 -3.95 12.19 -1.27
N LEU A 272 -4.50 11.52 -2.29
CA LEU A 272 -5.63 10.61 -2.16
C LEU A 272 -5.25 9.30 -1.46
N TRP A 273 -4.11 8.69 -1.80
CA TRP A 273 -3.62 7.51 -1.09
C TRP A 273 -3.30 7.85 0.37
N THR A 274 -2.77 9.04 0.62
CA THR A 274 -2.54 9.55 1.98
C THR A 274 -3.83 9.73 2.77
N VAL A 275 -4.88 10.34 2.19
CA VAL A 275 -6.17 10.51 2.89
C VAL A 275 -6.88 9.18 3.10
N LEU A 276 -6.64 8.19 2.24
CA LEU A 276 -7.19 6.83 2.37
C LEU A 276 -6.41 5.93 3.33
N ALA A 277 -5.34 6.43 3.98
CA ALA A 277 -4.45 5.60 4.81
C ALA A 277 -3.88 4.38 4.06
N ALA A 278 -3.67 4.52 2.75
CA ALA A 278 -3.16 3.45 1.91
C ALA A 278 -1.68 3.16 2.20
N PRO A 279 -1.19 1.93 1.90
CA PRO A 279 0.21 1.68 1.65
C PRO A 279 0.82 2.71 0.69
N LEU A 280 2.07 3.09 0.91
CA LEU A 280 2.86 3.89 -0.03
C LEU A 280 3.95 3.02 -0.64
N PHE A 281 3.54 2.01 -1.41
CA PHE A 281 4.45 1.24 -2.26
C PHE A 281 4.67 1.95 -3.58
N MET A 282 5.87 2.49 -3.77
CA MET A 282 6.31 3.01 -5.06
C MET A 282 6.54 1.85 -6.02
N SER A 283 6.22 2.03 -7.30
CA SER A 283 6.71 1.14 -8.34
C SER A 283 7.22 1.98 -9.50
N THR A 284 8.50 2.38 -9.42
CA THR A 284 9.13 3.28 -10.39
C THR A 284 10.64 3.05 -10.42
N ASP A 285 11.32 3.56 -11.45
CA ASP A 285 12.78 3.45 -11.53
C ASP A 285 13.46 4.54 -10.69
N LEU A 286 13.88 4.19 -9.47
CA LEU A 286 14.54 5.11 -8.54
C LEU A 286 15.90 5.60 -9.05
N ARG A 287 16.51 4.94 -10.04
CA ARG A 287 17.79 5.36 -10.62
C ARG A 287 17.65 6.59 -11.51
N THR A 288 16.44 6.81 -12.04
CA THR A 288 16.17 7.87 -13.04
C THR A 288 14.99 8.77 -12.67
N ILE A 289 14.41 8.61 -11.48
CA ILE A 289 13.28 9.42 -11.03
C ILE A 289 13.63 10.91 -11.00
N SER A 290 12.73 11.75 -11.52
CA SER A 290 12.95 13.20 -11.56
C SER A 290 12.84 13.84 -10.18
N ALA A 291 13.61 14.90 -9.91
CA ALA A 291 13.54 15.64 -8.66
C ALA A 291 12.11 16.11 -8.31
N GLN A 292 11.32 16.47 -9.33
CA GLN A 292 9.92 16.85 -9.15
C GLN A 292 9.05 15.72 -8.58
N ASN A 293 9.27 14.48 -9.00
CA ASN A 293 8.55 13.32 -8.47
C ASN A 293 9.10 12.89 -7.10
N VAL A 294 10.41 13.02 -6.89
CA VAL A 294 11.05 12.86 -5.57
C VAL A 294 10.41 13.79 -4.56
N ASP A 295 10.25 15.09 -4.88
CA ASP A 295 9.62 16.07 -3.98
C ASP A 295 8.18 15.71 -3.58
N ILE A 296 7.43 15.03 -4.45
CA ILE A 296 6.07 14.56 -4.13
C ILE A 296 6.15 13.43 -3.11
N LEU A 297 6.93 12.39 -3.43
CA LEU A 297 7.00 11.16 -2.65
C LEU A 297 7.72 11.38 -1.31
N GLN A 298 8.73 12.25 -1.26
CA GLN A 298 9.50 12.58 -0.06
C GLN A 298 8.89 13.73 0.77
N ASN A 299 7.66 14.18 0.47
CA ASN A 299 7.02 15.25 1.23
C ASN A 299 6.78 14.81 2.68
N THR A 300 7.63 15.27 3.60
CA THR A 300 7.63 14.88 5.02
C THR A 300 6.29 15.07 5.72
N LEU A 301 5.52 16.12 5.38
CA LEU A 301 4.23 16.36 6.01
C LEU A 301 3.14 15.48 5.41
N MET A 302 3.21 15.15 4.11
CA MET A 302 2.35 14.14 3.49
C MET A 302 2.58 12.77 4.12
N ILE A 303 3.84 12.35 4.25
CA ILE A 303 4.24 11.10 4.90
C ILE A 303 3.73 11.09 6.35
N LYS A 304 3.91 12.18 7.11
CA LYS A 304 3.41 12.29 8.48
C LYS A 304 1.88 12.08 8.58
N ILE A 305 1.12 12.59 7.61
CA ILE A 305 -0.34 12.40 7.56
C ILE A 305 -0.66 10.94 7.22
N ASN A 306 0.03 10.34 6.24
CA ASN A 306 -0.17 8.94 5.89
C ASN A 306 0.09 8.04 7.12
N GLN A 307 1.20 8.31 7.81
CA GLN A 307 1.74 7.62 8.98
C GLN A 307 1.15 8.09 10.33
N ASP A 308 -0.02 8.73 10.31
CA ASP A 308 -0.71 9.15 11.53
C ASP A 308 -1.03 7.93 12.43
N PRO A 309 -0.70 7.99 13.74
CA PRO A 309 -0.78 6.82 14.61
C PRO A 309 -2.20 6.37 14.93
N LEU A 310 -3.24 7.19 14.68
CA LEU A 310 -4.62 6.72 14.85
C LEU A 310 -5.01 5.71 13.78
N GLY A 311 -4.36 5.75 12.61
CA GLY A 311 -4.63 4.81 11.53
C GLY A 311 -6.04 4.89 10.95
N ILE A 312 -6.77 5.99 11.18
CA ILE A 312 -8.14 6.14 10.66
C ILE A 312 -8.07 6.46 9.17
N GLN A 313 -8.61 5.58 8.33
CA GLN A 313 -8.82 5.84 6.91
C GLN A 313 -9.84 6.99 6.73
N GLY A 314 -9.54 7.92 5.81
CA GLY A 314 -10.42 9.03 5.47
C GLY A 314 -11.55 8.67 4.52
N ARG A 315 -12.36 9.66 4.18
CA ARG A 315 -13.59 9.50 3.39
C ARG A 315 -13.77 10.66 2.41
N ARG A 316 -14.52 10.44 1.33
CA ARG A 316 -15.13 11.57 0.60
C ARG A 316 -16.31 12.08 1.42
N VAL A 317 -16.25 13.36 1.80
CA VAL A 317 -17.27 14.04 2.62
C VAL A 317 -18.18 14.95 1.81
N LEU A 318 -17.75 15.36 0.61
CA LEU A 318 -18.55 16.21 -0.27
C LEU A 318 -18.27 15.90 -1.74
N LYS A 319 -19.32 15.96 -2.57
CA LYS A 319 -19.25 15.93 -4.03
C LYS A 319 -20.16 17.03 -4.58
N GLU A 320 -19.58 17.97 -5.32
CA GLU A 320 -20.28 19.14 -5.84
C GLU A 320 -20.65 18.96 -7.32
N LYS A 321 -21.72 19.62 -7.77
CA LYS A 321 -22.10 19.68 -9.21
C LYS A 321 -21.01 20.33 -10.08
N SER A 322 -20.09 21.08 -9.48
CA SER A 322 -18.93 21.67 -10.15
C SER A 322 -17.78 20.69 -10.42
N PHE A 323 -17.96 19.40 -10.08
CA PHE A 323 -16.96 18.33 -10.16
C PHE A 323 -15.78 18.54 -9.20
N ILE A 324 -16.07 19.13 -8.03
CA ILE A 324 -15.13 19.21 -6.91
C ILE A 324 -15.56 18.19 -5.86
N ASP A 325 -14.66 17.28 -5.53
CA ASP A 325 -14.79 16.33 -4.44
C ASP A 325 -13.95 16.83 -3.26
N VAL A 326 -14.46 16.68 -2.03
CA VAL A 326 -13.71 16.97 -0.80
C VAL A 326 -13.56 15.71 0.01
N PHE A 327 -12.32 15.38 0.37
CA PHE A 327 -11.99 14.27 1.25
C PHE A 327 -11.49 14.78 2.59
N MET A 328 -11.78 14.03 3.65
CA MET A 328 -11.32 14.32 5.00
C MET A 328 -10.75 13.05 5.64
N ARG A 329 -9.60 13.18 6.30
CA ARG A 329 -9.04 12.15 7.19
C ARG A 329 -8.87 12.73 8.61
N PRO A 330 -9.49 12.14 9.64
CA PRO A 330 -9.19 12.44 11.03
C PRO A 330 -7.75 12.04 11.38
N LEU A 331 -7.07 12.87 12.17
CA LEU A 331 -5.68 12.66 12.60
C LEU A 331 -5.56 12.82 14.12
N ALA A 332 -4.42 12.43 14.67
CA ALA A 332 -4.11 12.60 16.08
C ALA A 332 -4.18 14.08 16.52
N ASN A 333 -4.48 14.29 17.81
CA ASN A 333 -4.61 15.62 18.43
C ASN A 333 -5.69 16.50 17.78
N GLU A 334 -6.83 15.89 17.43
CA GLU A 334 -8.00 16.56 16.85
C GLU A 334 -7.71 17.32 15.55
N ALA A 335 -6.60 16.98 14.88
CA ALA A 335 -6.27 17.51 13.57
C ALA A 335 -7.01 16.75 12.46
N CYS A 336 -7.03 17.32 11.27
CA CYS A 336 -7.52 16.62 10.08
C CYS A 336 -6.71 16.98 8.83
N ALA A 337 -6.73 16.10 7.83
CA ALA A 337 -6.31 16.40 6.47
C ALA A 337 -7.54 16.59 5.58
N LEU A 338 -7.53 17.64 4.76
CA LEU A 338 -8.54 17.92 3.75
C LEU A 338 -7.92 17.92 2.35
N VAL A 339 -8.48 17.11 1.44
CA VAL A 339 -8.14 17.11 0.00
C VAL A 339 -9.27 17.78 -0.77
N PHE A 340 -8.97 18.83 -1.52
CA PHE A 340 -9.90 19.43 -2.48
C PHE A 340 -9.52 18.94 -3.88
N PHE A 341 -10.28 17.99 -4.39
CA PHE A 341 -9.96 17.28 -5.63
C PHE A 341 -10.86 17.74 -6.78
N SER A 342 -10.25 18.30 -7.83
CA SER A 342 -10.97 18.64 -9.06
C SER A 342 -10.99 17.46 -10.01
N ARG A 343 -12.19 17.02 -10.37
CA ARG A 343 -12.44 16.05 -11.45
C ARG A 343 -12.72 16.73 -12.80
N ARG A 344 -12.67 18.06 -12.84
CA ARG A 344 -12.84 18.83 -14.07
C ARG A 344 -11.70 18.53 -15.06
N THR A 345 -11.93 18.84 -16.33
CA THR A 345 -10.94 18.66 -17.42
C THR A 345 -10.76 19.94 -18.26
N ASP A 346 -11.26 21.08 -17.77
CA ASP A 346 -11.28 22.35 -18.49
C ASP A 346 -10.14 23.31 -18.07
N MET A 347 -10.32 24.09 -17.00
CA MET A 347 -9.37 25.11 -16.52
C MET A 347 -9.45 25.27 -14.99
N PRO A 348 -8.44 25.90 -14.35
CA PRO A 348 -8.44 26.07 -12.89
C PRO A 348 -9.75 26.65 -12.35
N TYR A 349 -10.28 26.02 -11.31
CA TYR A 349 -11.58 26.34 -10.73
C TYR A 349 -11.41 26.92 -9.34
N ARG A 350 -11.91 28.14 -9.11
CA ARG A 350 -11.96 28.75 -7.79
C ARG A 350 -13.15 28.17 -7.01
N TYR A 351 -12.86 27.21 -6.15
CA TYR A 351 -13.81 26.61 -5.23
C TYR A 351 -13.97 27.49 -3.97
N HIS A 352 -15.22 27.84 -3.68
CA HIS A 352 -15.60 28.58 -2.48
C HIS A 352 -16.28 27.65 -1.47
N CYS A 353 -15.73 27.55 -0.27
CA CYS A 353 -16.23 26.66 0.80
C CYS A 353 -16.12 27.32 2.17
N SER A 354 -16.57 26.65 3.22
CA SER A 354 -16.29 27.00 4.61
C SER A 354 -16.19 25.71 5.42
N LEU A 355 -15.50 25.74 6.57
CA LEU A 355 -15.43 24.54 7.42
C LEU A 355 -16.81 24.12 7.93
N GLY A 356 -17.74 25.08 8.14
CA GLY A 356 -19.13 24.76 8.46
C GLY A 356 -19.84 23.91 7.39
N ARG A 357 -19.56 24.15 6.10
CA ARG A 357 -20.09 23.31 4.99
C ARG A 357 -19.48 21.90 4.96
N LEU A 358 -18.34 21.71 5.63
CA LEU A 358 -17.65 20.43 5.77
C LEU A 358 -17.95 19.76 7.13
N ASN A 359 -19.06 20.16 7.78
CA ASN A 359 -19.52 19.66 9.07
C ASN A 359 -18.56 19.91 10.25
N PHE A 360 -17.65 20.89 10.16
CA PHE A 360 -16.96 21.38 11.35
C PHE A 360 -17.92 22.25 12.15
N THR A 361 -18.20 21.84 13.40
CA THR A 361 -19.13 22.53 14.29
C THR A 361 -18.39 23.27 15.42
N GLY A 362 -19.11 24.11 16.16
CA GLY A 362 -18.59 24.82 17.32
C GLY A 362 -17.87 26.15 17.02
N SER A 363 -17.24 26.72 18.05
CA SER A 363 -16.57 28.03 18.03
C SER A 363 -15.06 27.97 17.85
N ARG A 364 -14.51 26.76 17.60
CA ARG A 364 -13.07 26.51 17.47
C ARG A 364 -12.45 27.28 16.31
N VAL A 365 -11.20 27.70 16.48
CA VAL A 365 -10.38 28.34 15.45
C VAL A 365 -9.37 27.32 14.95
N TYR A 366 -9.21 27.22 13.63
CA TYR A 366 -8.31 26.27 13.00
C TYR A 366 -7.17 27.02 12.30
N GLU A 367 -5.92 26.61 12.51
CA GLU A 367 -4.83 27.00 11.61
C GLU A 367 -4.72 25.98 10.49
N VAL A 368 -4.63 26.48 9.27
CA VAL A 368 -4.58 25.67 8.07
C VAL A 368 -3.24 25.85 7.36
N ARG A 369 -2.56 24.74 7.10
CA ARG A 369 -1.30 24.69 6.36
C ARG A 369 -1.49 23.98 5.01
N ALA A 370 -1.20 24.69 3.92
CA ALA A 370 -1.15 24.11 2.59
C ALA A 370 0.10 23.24 2.41
N LEU A 371 -0.12 22.01 1.94
CA LEU A 371 0.89 20.98 1.72
C LEU A 371 1.45 20.97 0.29
N LEU A 372 0.63 21.36 -0.69
CA LEU A 372 0.98 21.34 -2.12
C LEU A 372 0.32 22.54 -2.80
N PRO A 373 1.03 23.49 -3.45
CA PRO A 373 2.46 23.74 -3.27
C PRO A 373 2.70 24.28 -1.86
N ALA A 374 3.85 23.95 -1.31
CA ALA A 374 4.21 24.28 0.06
C ALA A 374 4.20 25.80 0.32
N GLY A 375 3.77 26.21 1.52
CA GLY A 375 4.13 27.52 2.08
C GLY A 375 2.99 28.45 2.47
N LEU A 376 1.72 28.17 2.11
CA LEU A 376 0.60 29.01 2.56
C LEU A 376 0.13 28.59 3.97
N ARG A 377 0.14 29.53 4.92
CA ARG A 377 -0.49 29.39 6.24
C ARG A 377 -1.61 30.41 6.37
N ALA A 378 -2.78 29.99 6.87
CA ALA A 378 -3.90 30.88 7.14
C ALA A 378 -4.66 30.43 8.39
N ALA A 379 -5.16 31.38 9.19
CA ALA A 379 -6.08 31.10 10.29
C ALA A 379 -7.52 31.16 9.77
N LEU A 380 -8.33 30.15 10.09
CA LEU A 380 -9.70 30.00 9.61
C LEU A 380 -10.67 29.74 10.76
N ARG A 381 -11.80 30.45 10.74
CA ARG A 381 -12.97 30.19 11.59
C ARG A 381 -14.03 29.45 10.78
N PRO A 382 -14.94 28.69 11.41
CA PRO A 382 -15.99 27.93 10.70
C PRO A 382 -16.85 28.75 9.73
N TRP A 383 -17.01 30.04 10.02
CA TRP A 383 -17.81 31.02 9.27
C TRP A 383 -17.01 31.80 8.21
N LEU A 384 -15.66 31.70 8.21
CA LEU A 384 -14.83 32.36 7.20
C LEU A 384 -14.81 31.51 5.92
N GLY A 385 -14.99 32.18 4.77
CA GLY A 385 -14.89 31.55 3.47
C GLY A 385 -13.46 31.13 3.13
N LEU A 386 -13.30 29.90 2.67
CA LEU A 386 -12.12 29.38 2.00
C LEU A 386 -12.31 29.56 0.49
N ALA A 387 -11.38 30.26 -0.17
CA ALA A 387 -11.26 30.26 -1.62
C ALA A 387 -10.04 29.42 -2.01
N HIS A 388 -10.24 28.35 -2.78
CA HIS A 388 -9.19 27.46 -3.24
C HIS A 388 -9.23 27.32 -4.76
N THR A 389 -8.08 27.28 -5.44
CA THR A 389 -8.01 27.07 -6.88
C THR A 389 -7.63 25.61 -7.17
N ALA A 390 -8.56 24.83 -7.69
CA ALA A 390 -8.31 23.44 -8.08
C ALA A 390 -8.02 23.36 -9.59
N SER A 391 -6.89 22.79 -9.99
CA SER A 391 -6.40 22.80 -11.39
C SER A 391 -6.74 21.51 -12.13
N PRO A 392 -7.32 21.56 -13.35
CA PRO A 392 -7.63 20.38 -14.14
C PRO A 392 -6.68 20.08 -15.32
N LYS A 393 -5.55 20.79 -15.54
CA LYS A 393 -4.76 20.60 -16.78
C LYS A 393 -3.23 20.44 -16.64
N PRO A 394 -2.64 19.53 -17.47
CA PRO A 394 -1.27 19.60 -17.92
C PRO A 394 -1.15 20.68 -19.02
N TRP A 395 -0.20 21.60 -18.87
CA TRP A 395 0.51 22.40 -19.89
C TRP A 395 1.00 23.72 -19.28
N ALA A 396 2.15 24.16 -19.81
CA ALA A 396 3.14 25.06 -19.23
C ALA A 396 2.66 26.48 -18.86
N SER A 397 3.50 27.09 -18.03
CA SER A 397 3.57 28.51 -17.64
C SER A 397 2.65 29.01 -16.51
N GLY A 398 3.30 29.73 -15.60
CA GLY A 398 2.74 30.79 -14.76
C GLY A 398 1.97 30.37 -13.51
N LEU A 399 2.64 30.45 -12.35
CA LEU A 399 2.09 30.66 -10.99
C LEU A 399 0.74 29.98 -10.68
N ARG A 400 0.78 28.79 -10.05
CA ARG A 400 -0.41 27.97 -9.73
C ARG A 400 -0.40 27.53 -8.26
N GLY A 401 -1.45 27.88 -7.53
CA GLY A 401 -1.70 27.41 -6.16
C GLY A 401 -2.63 26.20 -6.16
N ARG A 402 -2.17 25.11 -5.55
CA ARG A 402 -2.85 23.84 -5.24
C ARG A 402 -3.04 23.80 -3.71
N ALA A 403 -3.83 22.90 -3.11
CA ALA A 403 -3.81 22.74 -1.65
C ALA A 403 -4.42 21.41 -1.18
N LEU A 404 -3.57 20.59 -0.56
CA LEU A 404 -3.97 19.74 0.56
C LEU A 404 -3.80 20.59 1.83
N PHE A 405 -4.75 20.55 2.75
CA PHE A 405 -4.74 21.38 3.95
C PHE A 405 -4.71 20.52 5.21
N SER A 406 -3.75 20.76 6.11
CA SER A 406 -3.79 20.23 7.48
C SER A 406 -4.34 21.31 8.42
N ALA A 407 -5.41 20.99 9.16
CA ALA A 407 -5.99 21.87 10.16
C ALA A 407 -5.60 21.42 11.57
N ARG A 408 -5.10 22.33 12.42
CA ARG A 408 -4.88 22.10 13.87
C ARG A 408 -5.78 23.03 14.68
N VAL A 409 -6.33 22.50 15.78
CA VAL A 409 -7.12 23.23 16.78
C VAL A 409 -6.17 23.83 17.83
N PHE A 410 -6.43 25.07 18.27
CA PHE A 410 -5.80 25.69 19.44
C PHE A 410 -6.66 25.55 20.69
#